data_AF-A0A7C5NYP0-F1
#
_entry.id   AF-A0A7C5NYP0-F1
#
_cell.length_a   1.000
_cell.length_b   1.000
_cell.length_c   1.000
_cell.angle_alpha   90.00
_cell.angle_beta   90.00
_cell.angle_gamma   90.00
#
_symmetry.space_group_name_H-M   'P 1'
#
loop_
_entity.id
_entity.type
_entity.pdbx_description
1 polymer ?
#
loop_
_entity_poly.entity_id
_entity_poly.type
_entity_poly.pdbx_seq_one_letter_code
_entity_poly.pdbx_strand_id
1 'polypeptide(L)'
;DPQDDYPDFAIRVGRAVQAGEAERGIILCGSGVGAAVAANKLRGVRAGLCHDTYSAHQSVEHDHVNVLALGARVIGSALAVEIVQAFLGAGFTGEERHVRRLSKVQALEEAWGKGADE
;
A
#
# COMPACT_ATOMS: atom_id res chain seq x y z
N ASP A 1 -6.56 19.58 -2.33
CA ASP A 1 -6.21 21.02 -2.28
C ASP A 1 -4.84 21.23 -2.94
N PRO A 2 -4.58 22.31 -3.70
CA PRO A 2 -3.22 22.65 -4.14
C PRO A 2 -2.20 22.82 -2.99
N GLN A 3 -2.66 23.00 -1.75
CA GLN A 3 -1.84 23.07 -0.54
C GLN A 3 -1.77 21.73 0.23
N ASP A 4 -2.45 20.67 -0.25
CA ASP A 4 -2.39 19.35 0.41
C ASP A 4 -1.10 18.62 0.03
N ASP A 5 -0.32 18.28 1.05
CA ASP A 5 0.86 17.44 0.91
C ASP A 5 0.49 15.97 1.12
N TYR A 6 0.53 15.18 0.05
CA TYR A 6 0.20 13.74 0.10
C TYR A 6 0.95 12.93 1.18
N PRO A 7 2.20 13.27 1.59
CA PRO A 7 2.88 12.55 2.68
C PRO A 7 2.13 12.63 4.01
N ASP A 8 1.48 13.75 4.32
CA ASP A 8 0.75 13.93 5.59
C ASP A 8 -0.42 12.95 5.72
N PHE A 9 -1.11 12.72 4.60
CA PHE A 9 -2.20 11.75 4.54
C PHE A 9 -1.67 10.32 4.54
N ALA A 10 -0.53 10.05 3.89
CA ALA A 10 0.12 8.75 3.93
C ALA A 10 0.54 8.35 5.35
N ILE A 11 1.06 9.30 6.15
CA ILE A 11 1.40 9.09 7.56
C ILE A 11 0.16 8.71 8.37
N ARG A 12 -0.96 9.42 8.19
CA ARG A 12 -2.20 9.12 8.92
C ARG A 12 -2.70 7.71 8.65
N VAL A 13 -2.78 7.32 7.37
CA VAL A 13 -3.22 5.97 6.98
C VAL A 13 -2.23 4.91 7.46
N GLY A 14 -0.93 5.13 7.26
CA GLY A 14 0.09 4.17 7.70
C GLY A 14 0.10 3.95 9.20
N ARG A 15 -0.08 5.01 10.01
CA ARG A 15 -0.18 4.89 11.48
C ARG A 15 -1.39 4.10 11.92
N ALA A 16 -2.55 4.32 11.30
CA ALA A 16 -3.76 3.53 11.61
C ALA A 16 -3.53 2.03 11.34
N VAL A 17 -2.84 1.69 10.24
CA VAL A 17 -2.47 0.30 9.92
C VAL A 17 -1.45 -0.25 10.93
N GLN A 18 -0.41 0.51 11.27
CA GLN A 18 0.61 0.11 12.25
C GLN A 18 0.03 -0.09 13.66
N ALA A 19 -0.92 0.75 14.05
CA ALA A 19 -1.59 0.69 15.35
C ALA A 19 -2.65 -0.43 15.43
N GLY A 20 -2.98 -1.08 14.32
CA GLY A 20 -4.05 -2.07 14.25
C GLY A 20 -5.46 -1.47 14.35
N GLU A 21 -5.60 -0.15 14.20
CA GLU A 21 -6.89 0.53 14.12
C GLU A 21 -7.62 0.19 12.80
N ALA A 22 -6.85 -0.16 11.77
CA ALA A 22 -7.35 -0.68 10.50
C ALA A 22 -6.45 -1.82 10.01
N GLU A 23 -7.04 -2.86 9.40
CA GLU A 23 -6.29 -3.93 8.74
C GLU A 23 -5.63 -3.43 7.44
N ARG A 24 -6.34 -2.56 6.71
CA ARG A 24 -5.93 -2.07 5.39
C ARG A 24 -6.21 -0.57 5.25
N GLY A 25 -5.39 0.09 4.43
CA GLY A 25 -5.53 1.49 4.06
C GLY A 25 -5.78 1.69 2.57
N ILE A 26 -6.39 2.81 2.20
CA ILE A 26 -6.52 3.27 0.81
C ILE A 26 -6.10 4.73 0.76
N ILE A 27 -5.22 5.09 -0.18
CA ILE A 27 -4.73 6.46 -0.38
C ILE A 27 -4.92 6.84 -1.86
N LEU A 28 -5.38 8.06 -2.09
CA LEU A 28 -5.55 8.61 -3.44
C LEU A 28 -4.72 9.87 -3.59
N CYS A 29 -4.00 10.01 -4.72
CA CYS A 29 -3.46 11.28 -5.16
C CYS A 29 -3.60 11.41 -6.68
N GLY A 30 -3.02 12.46 -7.29
CA GLY A 30 -3.15 12.69 -8.73
C GLY A 30 -2.79 11.45 -9.57
N SER A 31 -1.58 10.92 -9.41
CA SER A 31 -1.14 9.68 -10.07
C SER A 31 -1.18 8.44 -9.17
N GLY A 32 -1.28 8.61 -7.86
CA GLY A 32 -1.08 7.57 -6.85
C GLY A 32 0.39 7.27 -6.52
N VAL A 33 1.33 7.66 -7.40
CA VAL A 33 2.77 7.36 -7.27
C VAL A 33 3.37 7.98 -6.01
N GLY A 34 3.19 9.29 -5.82
CA GLY A 34 3.76 10.00 -4.67
C GLY A 34 3.26 9.41 -3.34
N ALA A 35 1.95 9.18 -3.25
CA ALA A 35 1.32 8.58 -2.07
C ALA A 35 1.91 7.20 -1.75
N ALA A 36 2.07 6.34 -2.76
CA ALA A 36 2.71 5.03 -2.59
C ALA A 36 4.18 5.14 -2.16
N VAL A 37 4.94 6.08 -2.74
CA VAL A 37 6.35 6.32 -2.37
C VAL A 37 6.46 6.73 -0.90
N ALA A 38 5.62 7.65 -0.42
CA ALA A 38 5.63 8.08 0.97
C ALA A 38 5.16 6.98 1.93
N ALA A 39 4.06 6.28 1.60
CA ALA A 39 3.51 5.22 2.46
C ALA A 39 4.52 4.08 2.68
N ASN A 40 5.24 3.66 1.63
CA ASN A 40 6.28 2.62 1.72
C ASN A 40 7.52 3.02 2.54
N LYS A 41 7.63 4.26 3.03
CA LYS A 41 8.68 4.66 3.99
C LYS A 41 8.31 4.35 5.43
N LEU A 42 7.04 4.05 5.70
CA LEU A 42 6.54 3.76 7.04
C LEU A 42 6.73 2.27 7.32
N ARG A 43 7.44 1.94 8.40
CA ARG A 43 7.77 0.55 8.73
C ARG A 43 6.51 -0.31 8.90
N GLY A 44 6.45 -1.48 8.28
CA GLY A 44 5.29 -2.37 8.29
C GLY A 44 4.19 -2.00 7.30
N VAL A 45 4.30 -0.87 6.61
CA VAL A 45 3.38 -0.47 5.53
C VAL A 45 3.95 -0.94 4.19
N ARG A 46 3.14 -1.68 3.45
CA ARG A 46 3.42 -2.11 2.08
C ARG A 46 2.30 -1.55 1.21
N ALA A 47 2.64 -0.53 0.43
CA ALA A 47 1.71 0.17 -0.44
C ALA A 47 1.87 -0.23 -1.91
N GLY A 48 0.80 -0.70 -2.53
CA GLY A 48 0.73 -1.06 -3.95
C GLY A 48 -0.01 0.00 -4.75
N LEU A 49 0.60 0.52 -5.82
CA LEU A 49 -0.09 1.37 -6.79
C LEU A 49 -0.79 0.48 -7.82
N CYS A 50 -2.12 0.54 -7.88
CA CYS A 50 -2.89 -0.32 -8.79
C CYS A 50 -3.87 0.53 -9.61
N HIS A 51 -3.92 0.29 -10.92
CA HIS A 51 -4.86 0.96 -11.84
C HIS A 51 -5.74 -0.04 -12.60
N ASP A 52 -5.74 -1.29 -12.13
CA ASP A 52 -6.51 -2.40 -12.67
C ASP A 52 -6.81 -3.40 -11.54
N THR A 53 -7.83 -4.24 -11.73
CA THR A 53 -8.26 -5.19 -10.71
C THR A 53 -7.25 -6.30 -10.47
N TYR A 54 -6.50 -6.70 -11.51
CA TYR A 54 -5.52 -7.78 -11.42
C TYR A 54 -4.40 -7.43 -10.44
N SER A 55 -3.73 -6.30 -10.65
CA SER A 55 -2.69 -5.83 -9.74
C SER A 55 -3.24 -5.59 -8.33
N ALA A 56 -4.49 -5.16 -8.19
CA ALA A 56 -5.10 -4.90 -6.89
C ALA A 56 -5.24 -6.15 -6.03
N HIS A 57 -5.90 -7.21 -6.53
CA HIS A 57 -6.05 -8.45 -5.77
C HIS A 57 -4.70 -9.18 -5.63
N GLN A 58 -3.90 -9.20 -6.69
CA GLN A 58 -2.63 -9.90 -6.71
C GLN A 58 -1.62 -9.29 -5.72
N SER A 59 -1.63 -7.97 -5.53
CA SER A 59 -0.76 -7.30 -4.56
C SER A 59 -1.01 -7.77 -3.12
N VAL A 60 -2.26 -8.10 -2.78
CA VAL A 60 -2.60 -8.68 -1.48
C VAL A 60 -2.21 -10.15 -1.42
N GLU A 61 -2.59 -10.91 -2.46
CA GLU A 61 -2.39 -12.35 -2.56
C GLU A 61 -0.91 -12.75 -2.50
N HIS A 62 -0.04 -11.99 -3.18
CA HIS A 62 1.37 -12.34 -3.36
C HIS A 62 2.31 -11.58 -2.44
N ASP A 63 2.03 -10.29 -2.19
CA ASP A 63 2.95 -9.39 -1.50
C ASP A 63 2.41 -8.90 -0.15
N HIS A 64 1.22 -9.37 0.24
CA HIS A 64 0.54 -8.98 1.48
C HIS A 64 0.50 -7.46 1.65
N VAL A 65 0.21 -6.75 0.55
CA VAL A 65 0.02 -5.30 0.53
C VAL A 65 -1.15 -4.95 1.45
N ASN A 66 -0.90 -4.00 2.36
CA ASN A 66 -1.89 -3.54 3.33
C ASN A 66 -2.33 -2.08 3.07
N VAL A 67 -1.76 -1.42 2.06
CA VAL A 67 -2.22 -0.09 1.61
C VAL A 67 -2.37 -0.07 0.09
N LEU A 68 -3.55 0.28 -0.40
CA LEU A 68 -3.80 0.51 -1.83
C LEU A 68 -3.59 1.98 -2.17
N ALA A 69 -2.80 2.27 -3.20
CA ALA A 69 -2.65 3.60 -3.76
C ALA A 69 -3.33 3.69 -5.13
N LEU A 70 -4.12 4.75 -5.36
CA LEU A 70 -4.83 5.00 -6.63
C LEU A 70 -4.51 6.37 -7.21
N GLY A 71 -4.58 6.46 -8.55
CA GLY A 71 -4.39 7.69 -9.31
C GLY A 71 -5.71 8.32 -9.73
N ALA A 72 -6.15 9.36 -9.01
CA ALA A 72 -7.42 10.05 -9.27
C ALA A 72 -7.48 10.77 -10.63
N ARG A 73 -6.33 11.08 -11.24
CA ARG A 73 -6.22 11.65 -12.60
C ARG A 73 -5.92 10.59 -13.67
N VAL A 74 -5.78 9.32 -13.27
CA VAL A 74 -5.34 8.23 -14.15
C VAL A 74 -6.49 7.29 -14.49
N ILE A 75 -7.33 6.96 -13.51
CA ILE A 75 -8.46 6.04 -13.67
C ILE A 75 -9.80 6.71 -13.37
N GLY A 76 -10.87 6.21 -14.01
CA GLY A 76 -12.24 6.65 -13.75
C GLY A 76 -12.79 6.10 -12.43
N SER A 77 -13.79 6.77 -11.86
CA SER A 77 -14.37 6.43 -10.55
C SER A 77 -15.02 5.05 -10.51
N ALA A 78 -15.69 4.61 -11.58
CA ALA A 78 -16.30 3.28 -11.66
C ALA A 78 -15.24 2.18 -11.53
N LEU A 79 -14.16 2.28 -12.32
CA LEU A 79 -13.03 1.35 -12.23
C LEU A 79 -12.33 1.43 -10.87
N ALA A 80 -12.18 2.62 -10.30
CA ALA A 80 -11.59 2.78 -8.97
C ALA A 80 -12.37 2.00 -7.88
N VAL A 81 -13.71 1.98 -7.95
CA VAL A 81 -14.55 1.18 -7.04
C VAL A 81 -14.30 -0.31 -7.22
N GLU A 82 -14.24 -0.80 -8.46
CA GLU A 82 -13.95 -2.22 -8.75
C GLU A 82 -12.55 -2.64 -8.26
N ILE A 83 -11.55 -1.76 -8.42
CA ILE A 83 -10.19 -1.96 -7.93
C ILE A 83 -10.17 -2.05 -6.40
N VAL A 84 -10.87 -1.14 -5.72
CA VAL A 84 -10.98 -1.17 -4.25
C VAL A 84 -11.67 -2.47 -3.79
N GLN A 85 -12.73 -2.91 -4.46
CA GLN A 85 -13.40 -4.16 -4.13
C GLN A 85 -12.49 -5.37 -4.35
N ALA A 86 -11.73 -5.42 -5.45
CA ALA A 86 -10.76 -6.48 -5.71
C ALA A 86 -9.66 -6.52 -4.65
N PHE A 87 -9.12 -5.36 -4.26
CA PHE A 87 -8.14 -5.25 -3.19
C PHE A 87 -8.71 -5.70 -1.84
N LEU A 88 -9.89 -5.24 -1.43
CA LEU A 88 -10.49 -5.57 -0.14
C LEU A 88 -10.97 -7.04 -0.07
N GLY A 89 -11.41 -7.61 -1.19
CA GLY A 89 -11.85 -9.00 -1.27
C GLY A 89 -10.72 -10.03 -1.33
N ALA A 90 -9.50 -9.60 -1.65
CA ALA A 90 -8.34 -10.48 -1.75
C ALA A 90 -7.79 -10.86 -0.36
N GLY A 91 -7.17 -12.04 -0.28
CA GLY A 91 -6.48 -12.54 0.91
C GLY A 91 -5.10 -13.08 0.55
N PHE A 92 -4.14 -12.90 1.46
CA PHE A 92 -2.79 -13.44 1.26
C PHE A 92 -2.83 -14.96 1.11
N THR A 93 -2.23 -15.49 0.05
CA THR A 93 -2.40 -16.92 -0.27
C THR A 93 -1.55 -17.82 0.62
N GLY A 94 -0.48 -17.30 1.22
CA GLY A 94 0.41 -18.07 2.06
C GLY A 94 1.24 -19.13 1.30
N GLU A 95 1.24 -19.12 -0.03
CA GLU A 95 2.10 -20.02 -0.82
C GLU A 95 3.57 -19.83 -0.44
N GLU A 96 4.35 -20.92 -0.46
CA GLU A 96 5.76 -20.92 -0.05
C GLU A 96 6.57 -19.81 -0.74
N ARG A 97 6.35 -19.63 -2.06
CA ARG A 97 7.02 -18.58 -2.83
C ARG A 97 6.63 -17.17 -2.40
N HIS A 98 5.40 -16.93 -1.95
CA HIS A 98 4.89 -15.63 -1.51
C HIS A 98 5.41 -15.31 -0.12
N VAL A 99 5.35 -16.28 0.81
CA VAL A 99 5.95 -16.15 2.15
C VAL A 99 7.44 -15.84 2.04
N ARG A 100 8.19 -16.61 1.23
CA ARG A 100 9.63 -16.37 1.04
C ARG A 100 9.94 -14.97 0.48
N ARG A 101 9.13 -14.47 -0.45
CA ARG A 101 9.33 -13.13 -1.05
C ARG A 101 8.98 -12.03 -0.04
N LEU A 102 7.87 -12.17 0.67
CA LEU A 102 7.47 -11.27 1.75
C LEU A 102 8.54 -11.17 2.84
N SER A 103 9.09 -12.30 3.29
CA SER A 103 10.18 -12.31 4.28
C SER A 103 11.42 -11.57 3.77
N LYS A 104 11.74 -11.66 2.47
CA LYS A 104 12.84 -10.87 1.88
C LYS A 104 12.54 -9.38 1.94
N VAL A 105 11.33 -8.95 1.60
CA VAL A 105 10.91 -7.53 1.67
C VAL A 105 10.99 -7.02 3.11
N GLN A 106 10.52 -7.78 4.09
CA GLN A 106 10.63 -7.45 5.51
C GLN A 106 12.09 -7.33 5.97
N ALA A 107 12.97 -8.22 5.49
CA ALA A 107 14.39 -8.13 5.78
C ALA A 107 15.05 -6.86 5.18
N LEU A 108 14.61 -6.41 3.99
CA LEU A 108 15.06 -5.12 3.43
C LEU A 108 14.67 -3.97 4.38
N GLU A 109 13.42 -3.97 4.82
CA GLU A 109 12.88 -2.96 5.74
C GLU A 109 13.64 -2.89 7.07
N GLU A 110 14.00 -4.04 7.65
CA GLU A 110 14.80 -4.09 8.88
C GLU A 110 16.25 -3.65 8.66
N ALA A 111 16.85 -3.99 7.53
CA ALA A 111 18.25 -3.67 7.22
C ALA A 111 18.45 -2.16 7.01
N TRP A 112 17.53 -1.51 6.28
CA TRP A 112 17.62 -0.07 6.00
C TRP A 112 16.84 0.82 6.96
N GLY A 113 16.00 0.25 7.84
CA GLY A 113 15.26 1.00 8.85
C GLY A 113 16.06 1.39 10.10
N LYS A 114 17.28 0.86 10.29
CA LYS A 114 18.10 1.08 11.49
C LYS A 114 18.93 2.39 11.49
N GLY A 115 18.89 3.18 10.43
CA GLY A 115 19.68 4.42 10.32
C GLY A 115 18.98 5.71 10.74
N ALA A 116 17.79 5.65 11.33
CA ALA A 116 17.00 6.84 11.70
C ALA A 116 16.90 7.08 13.22
N ASP A 117 17.38 6.13 14.04
CA ASP A 117 17.33 6.19 15.51
C ASP A 117 18.76 6.20 16.15
N GLU A 118 19.82 6.39 15.36
CA GLU A 118 21.20 6.73 15.80
C GLU A 118 21.53 8.18 15.42
#